data_AF-A0A366GN07-F1
#
_entry.id   AF-A0A366GN07-F1
#
_cell.length_a   1.000
_cell.length_b   1.000
_cell.length_c   1.000
_cell.angle_alpha   90.00
_cell.angle_beta   90.00
_cell.angle_gamma   90.00
#
_symmetry.space_group_name_H-M   'P 1'
#
loop_
_entity.id
_entity.type
_entity.pdbx_description
1 polymer ?
#
loop_
_entity_poly.entity_id
_entity_poly.type
_entity_poly.pdbx_seq_one_letter_code
_entity_poly.pdbx_strand_id
1 'polypeptide(L)' 'MKNFSEANLWFEIADSDLRVSNHLLSLMPIPFAIICYHCQQCAEKYLKGYLTFKRTSSA' A
#
# COMPACT_ATOMS: atom_id res chain seq x y z
N MET A 1 16.60 -7.12 16.04
CA MET A 1 16.41 -6.36 14.78
C MET A 1 15.09 -5.63 14.91
N LYS A 2 15.09 -4.29 15.04
CA LYS A 2 13.85 -3.49 15.06
C LYS A 2 13.06 -3.81 13.77
N ASN A 3 11.73 -3.92 13.81
CA ASN A 3 10.86 -4.51 12.77
C ASN A 3 10.80 -3.76 11.41
N PHE A 4 11.93 -3.30 10.88
CA PHE A 4 12.07 -2.78 9.52
C PHE A 4 11.49 -3.75 8.48
N SER A 5 11.62 -5.06 8.71
CA SER A 5 11.01 -6.09 7.88
C SER A 5 9.49 -5.99 7.81
N GLU A 6 8.82 -5.66 8.92
CA GLU A 6 7.36 -5.53 8.98
C GLU A 6 6.88 -4.25 8.31
N ALA A 7 7.57 -3.12 8.52
CA ALA A 7 7.26 -1.88 7.83
C ALA A 7 7.46 -2.01 6.31
N ASN A 8 8.56 -2.63 5.88
CA ASN A 8 8.83 -2.90 4.47
C ASN A 8 7.77 -3.82 3.85
N LEU A 9 7.32 -4.85 4.57
CA LEU A 9 6.22 -5.69 4.11
C LEU A 9 4.96 -4.86 3.80
N TRP A 10 4.59 -3.94 4.69
CA TRP A 10 3.44 -3.05 4.43
C TRP A 10 3.65 -2.16 3.21
N PHE A 11 4.86 -1.63 3.01
CA PHE A 11 5.20 -0.83 1.83
C PHE A 11 5.15 -1.65 0.54
N GLU A 12 5.67 -2.88 0.54
CA GLU A 12 5.62 -3.78 -0.63
C GLU A 12 4.17 -4.10 -1.04
N ILE A 13 3.28 -4.32 -0.06
CA ILE A 13 1.87 -4.55 -0.34
C ILE A 13 1.20 -3.26 -0.86
N ALA A 14 1.54 -2.09 -0.30
CA ALA A 14 1.04 -0.81 -0.80
C ALA A 14 1.45 -0.55 -2.25
N ASP A 15 2.72 -0.82 -2.59
CA ASP A 15 3.22 -0.73 -3.97
C ASP A 15 2.46 -1.69 -4.90
N SER A 16 2.08 -2.88 -4.40
CA SER A 16 1.28 -3.84 -5.15
C SER A 16 -0.11 -3.31 -5.47
N ASP A 17 -0.79 -2.71 -4.49
CA ASP A 17 -2.09 -2.06 -4.70
C ASP A 17 -2.00 -0.94 -5.75
N LEU A 18 -0.94 -0.12 -5.71
CA LEU A 18 -0.70 0.93 -6.70
C LEU A 18 -0.43 0.37 -8.12
N ARG A 19 0.35 -0.71 -8.22
CA ARG A 19 0.59 -1.39 -9.51
C ARG A 19 -0.71 -1.96 -10.09
N VAL A 20 -1.55 -2.56 -9.25
CA VAL A 20 -2.86 -3.08 -9.68
C VAL A 20 -3.75 -1.93 -10.15
N SER A 21 -3.88 -0.84 -9.39
CA SER A 21 -4.71 0.30 -9.80
C SER A 21 -4.27 0.88 -11.14
N ASN A 22 -2.95 0.97 -11.38
CA ASN A 22 -2.39 1.42 -12.65
C ASN A 22 -2.63 0.43 -13.79
N HIS A 23 -2.52 -0.87 -13.53
CA HIS A 23 -2.83 -1.89 -14.54
C HIS A 23 -4.30 -1.87 -14.94
N LEU A 24 -5.22 -1.71 -13.98
CA LEU A 24 -6.66 -1.69 -14.24
C LEU A 24 -7.10 -0.51 -15.12
N LEU A 25 -6.34 0.59 -15.17
CA LEU A 25 -6.60 1.70 -16.07
C LEU A 25 -6.46 1.33 -17.56
N SER A 26 -5.82 0.21 -17.90
CA SER A 26 -5.70 -0.26 -19.28
C SER A 26 -6.86 -1.17 -19.74
N LEU A 27 -7.76 -1.54 -18.83
CA LEU A 27 -8.90 -2.41 -19.14
C LEU A 27 -10.06 -1.63 -19.79
N MET A 28 -10.85 -2.32 -20.62
CA MET A 28 -12.06 -1.78 -21.22
C MET A 28 -13.25 -2.73 -20.97
N PRO A 29 -14.32 -2.29 -20.29
CA PRO A 29 -14.49 -0.96 -19.68
C PRO A 29 -13.57 -0.76 -18.46
N ILE A 30 -13.18 0.49 -18.20
CA ILE A 30 -12.33 0.83 -17.05
C ILE A 30 -13.11 0.59 -15.74
N PRO A 31 -12.63 -0.28 -14.82
CA PRO A 31 -13.34 -0.61 -13.59
C PRO A 31 -13.03 0.39 -12.47
N PHE A 32 -13.52 1.63 -12.58
CA PHE A 32 -13.19 2.72 -11.66
C PHE A 32 -13.40 2.41 -10.17
N ALA A 33 -14.48 1.72 -9.81
CA ALA A 33 -14.74 1.35 -8.41
C ALA A 33 -13.62 0.47 -7.82
N ILE A 34 -13.10 -0.46 -8.62
CA ILE A 34 -12.01 -1.36 -8.20
C ILE A 34 -10.68 -0.60 -8.13
N ILE A 35 -10.44 0.34 -9.06
CA ILE A 35 -9.28 1.23 -9.02
C ILE A 35 -9.30 2.07 -7.72
N CYS A 36 -10.43 2.70 -7.40
CA CYS A 36 -10.58 3.49 -6.17
C CYS A 36 -10.36 2.65 -4.91
N TYR A 37 -10.86 1.41 -4.90
CA TYR A 37 -10.62 0.47 -3.81
C TYR A 37 -9.12 0.20 -3.62
N HIS A 38 -8.37 -0.09 -4.70
CA HIS A 38 -6.92 -0.29 -4.59
C HIS A 38 -6.17 0.98 -4.17
N CYS A 39 -6.59 2.17 -4.63
CA CYS A 39 -5.99 3.43 -4.17
C CYS A 39 -6.20 3.66 -2.66
N GLN A 40 -7.40 3.39 -2.13
CA GLN A 40 -7.67 3.44 -0.68
C GLN A 40 -6.76 2.45 0.07
N GLN A 41 -6.71 1.21 -0.42
CA GLN A 41 -5.92 0.13 0.16
C GLN A 41 -4.42 0.43 0.16
N CYS A 42 -3.90 1.05 -0.90
CA CYS A 42 -2.54 1.54 -1.01
C CYS A 42 -2.23 2.59 0.06
N ALA A 43 -3.07 3.62 0.18
CA ALA A 43 -2.89 4.68 1.17
C ALA A 43 -2.92 4.13 2.62
N GLU A 44 -3.86 3.22 2.91
CA GLU A 44 -3.98 2.57 4.22
C GLU A 44 -2.70 1.80 4.58
N LYS A 45 -2.13 1.06 3.62
CA LYS A 45 -0.94 0.22 3.87
C LYS A 45 0.34 1.03 3.99
N TYR A 46 0.53 2.08 3.19
CA TYR A 46 1.63 3.01 3.42
C TYR A 46 1.54 3.65 4.80
N LEU A 47 0.35 4.07 5.24
CA LEU A 47 0.16 4.62 6.59
C LEU A 47 0.48 3.58 7.68
N LYS A 48 0.02 2.33 7.54
CA LYS A 48 0.37 1.24 8.44
C LYS A 48 1.89 1.02 8.51
N GLY A 49 2.56 0.92 7.36
CA GLY A 49 4.01 0.77 7.31
C GLY A 49 4.75 1.92 7.98
N TYR A 50 4.32 3.17 7.75
CA TYR A 50 4.87 4.35 8.40
C TYR A 50 4.70 4.31 9.92
N LEU A 51 3.50 4.01 10.42
CA LEU A 51 3.23 3.93 11.86
C LEU A 51 4.03 2.80 12.51
N THR A 52 4.16 1.64 11.87
CA THR A 52 5.00 0.52 12.33
C THR A 52 6.47 0.94 12.43
N PHE A 53 6.99 1.61 11.39
CA PHE A 53 8.34 2.16 11.40
C PHE A 53 8.54 3.19 12.53
N LYS A 54 7.61 4.14 12.69
CA LYS A 54 7.70 5.18 13.72
C LYS A 54 7.58 4.63 15.14
N ARG A 55 6.71 3.65 15.39
CA ARG A 55 6.53 3.05 16.73
C ARG A 55 7.83 2.41 17.27
N THR A 56 8.77 2.04 16.40
CA THR A 56 10.06 1.45 16.79
C THR A 56 11.21 2.46 16.89
N SER A 57 10.99 3.70 16.42
CA SER A 57 11.96 4.80 16.49
C SER A 57 11.92 5.54 17.84
N SER A 58 10.90 5.31 18.66
CA SER A 58 10.67 5.96 19.96
C SER A 58 11.04 5.09 21.16
N ALA A 59 11.80 4.00 20.94
CA ALA A 59 12.30 3.09 21.97
C ALA A 59 13.82 2.92 21.90
#